data_AF-A0A5C8FS67-F1
#
_entry.id   AF-A0A5C8FS67-F1
#
_cell.length_a   1.000
_cell.length_b   1.000
_cell.length_c   1.000
_cell.angle_alpha   90.00
_cell.angle_beta   90.00
_cell.angle_gamma   90.00
#
_symmetry.space_group_name_H-M   'P 1'
#
loop_
_entity.id
_entity.type
_entity.pdbx_description
1 polymer ?
#
loop_
_entity_poly.entity_id
_entity_poly.type
_entity_poly.pdbx_seq_one_letter_code
_entity_poly.pdbx_strand_id
1 'polypeptide(L)'
;MNNSKDITLSSETSSSKVYSAGTVGFTVTGASDYTISIESVAQMSASLPLALGTSDFSYNQSSKDLRLSSSGLSKFQAAKDKFIETQKYAYRITFKIATSSESKNVDVNINLIKAKVVTKTEIETIMKTVKQKSSALISDTPSAGEIIIADTSSFDNTVKFSFADKSFSSLSPNNFSSTGTTTTSSSSVSISASKAAETLVNAINDNSEFGKYFSTFLGVESSTTPSVSGKACTFTLKFKTLKSGNVLSSEVAHLTTTGLTIKLTLDSKANWQ
;
A
#
# COMPACT_ATOMS: atom_id res chain seq x y z
N MET A 1 21.39 -1.40 -1.82
CA MET A 1 20.11 -2.15 -1.83
C MET A 1 19.49 -2.02 -0.44
N ASN A 2 18.19 -1.80 -0.37
CA ASN A 2 17.47 -1.51 0.88
C ASN A 2 17.38 -2.81 1.71
N ASN A 3 18.22 -2.95 2.73
CA ASN A 3 18.23 -4.11 3.63
C ASN A 3 17.03 -4.00 4.59
N SER A 4 15.82 -4.29 4.10
CA SER A 4 14.66 -4.40 5.00
C SER A 4 14.84 -5.64 5.88
N LYS A 5 14.98 -5.42 7.18
CA LYS A 5 15.11 -6.50 8.19
C LYS A 5 13.77 -6.82 8.86
N ASP A 6 12.68 -6.30 8.33
CA ASP A 6 11.32 -6.54 8.82
C ASP A 6 10.71 -7.75 8.10
N ILE A 7 10.15 -8.69 8.85
CA ILE A 7 9.31 -9.78 8.35
C ILE A 7 7.87 -9.46 8.75
N THR A 8 7.02 -9.23 7.77
CA THR A 8 5.59 -8.92 7.99
C THR A 8 4.77 -10.19 7.85
N LEU A 9 3.99 -10.51 8.89
CA LEU A 9 3.19 -11.72 9.01
C LEU A 9 1.72 -11.34 9.00
N SER A 10 0.94 -11.92 8.09
CA SER A 10 -0.52 -11.80 8.13
C SER A 10 -1.10 -13.06 8.74
N SER A 11 -2.04 -12.89 9.67
CA SER A 11 -2.77 -13.99 10.29
C SER A 11 -4.27 -13.84 10.01
N GLU A 12 -4.88 -14.93 9.61
CA GLU A 12 -6.32 -15.12 9.51
C GLU A 12 -6.80 -16.02 10.65
N THR A 13 -8.11 -16.24 10.77
CA THR A 13 -8.71 -17.03 11.84
C THR A 13 -8.05 -18.41 11.97
N SER A 14 -7.78 -19.09 10.85
CA SER A 14 -7.28 -20.46 10.78
C SER A 14 -5.85 -20.63 10.24
N SER A 15 -5.19 -19.58 9.75
CA SER A 15 -3.86 -19.70 9.13
C SER A 15 -3.01 -18.45 9.28
N SER A 16 -1.70 -18.60 9.17
CA SER A 16 -0.73 -17.50 9.09
C SER A 16 0.17 -17.68 7.87
N LYS A 17 0.56 -16.56 7.27
CA LYS A 17 1.50 -16.53 6.14
C LYS A 17 2.51 -15.39 6.29
N VAL A 18 3.69 -15.61 5.71
CA VAL A 18 4.66 -14.54 5.50
C VAL A 18 4.17 -13.69 4.35
N TYR A 19 3.82 -12.45 4.62
CA TYR A 19 3.39 -11.51 3.59
C TYR A 19 4.59 -10.82 2.94
N SER A 20 5.56 -10.42 3.75
CA SER A 20 6.84 -9.88 3.27
C SER A 20 7.98 -10.49 4.06
N ALA A 21 8.96 -11.03 3.34
CA ALA A 21 10.18 -11.59 3.91
C ALA A 21 11.18 -10.46 4.22
N GLY A 22 12.06 -10.71 5.19
CA GLY A 22 13.23 -9.87 5.40
C GLY A 22 14.27 -10.15 4.32
N THR A 23 14.98 -9.12 3.86
CA THR A 23 16.10 -9.26 2.92
C THR A 23 17.41 -9.09 3.68
N VAL A 24 18.17 -10.19 3.80
CA VAL A 24 19.44 -10.23 4.51
C VAL A 24 20.51 -10.78 3.57
N GLY A 25 21.38 -9.90 3.07
CA GLY A 25 22.48 -10.26 2.18
C GLY A 25 23.84 -10.12 2.85
N PHE A 26 24.77 -11.00 2.49
CA PHE A 26 26.17 -10.95 2.92
C PHE A 26 27.08 -10.90 1.69
N THR A 27 28.14 -10.11 1.78
CA THR A 27 29.21 -10.09 0.77
C THR A 27 30.40 -10.85 1.34
N VAL A 28 30.81 -11.92 0.66
CA VAL A 28 31.98 -12.73 1.02
C VAL A 28 33.07 -12.47 -0.01
N THR A 29 34.24 -12.02 0.45
CA THR A 29 35.40 -11.69 -0.42
C THR A 29 36.46 -12.78 -0.25
N GLY A 30 37.08 -13.20 -1.36
CA GLY A 30 38.18 -14.17 -1.33
C GLY A 30 37.78 -15.66 -1.39
N ALA A 31 36.47 -15.95 -1.43
CA ALA A 31 35.94 -17.30 -1.63
C ALA A 31 34.79 -17.27 -2.64
N SER A 32 34.81 -18.19 -3.60
CA SER A 32 33.72 -18.39 -4.57
C SER A 32 32.59 -19.25 -4.01
N ASP A 33 32.93 -20.20 -3.13
CA ASP A 33 31.99 -21.14 -2.51
C ASP A 33 31.91 -20.89 -1.01
N TYR A 34 30.70 -20.59 -0.54
CA TYR A 34 30.39 -20.43 0.87
C TYR A 34 28.95 -20.83 1.15
N THR A 35 28.70 -21.25 2.39
CA THR A 35 27.37 -21.57 2.91
C THR A 35 26.98 -20.57 3.98
N ILE A 36 25.68 -20.29 4.06
CA ILE A 36 25.10 -19.48 5.13
C ILE A 36 24.04 -20.31 5.84
N SER A 37 24.19 -20.46 7.15
CA SER A 37 23.20 -21.10 8.02
C SER A 37 22.82 -20.21 9.19
N ILE A 38 21.67 -20.51 9.81
CA ILE A 38 21.22 -19.86 11.04
C ILE A 38 21.79 -20.66 12.21
N GLU A 39 22.68 -20.03 12.99
CA GLU A 39 23.36 -20.66 14.13
C GLU A 39 22.55 -20.52 15.43
N SER A 40 22.00 -19.32 15.67
CA SER A 40 21.18 -19.08 16.85
C SER A 40 20.16 -17.96 16.65
N VAL A 41 19.13 -17.96 17.48
CA VAL A 41 18.11 -16.91 17.55
C VAL A 41 17.98 -16.47 18.99
N ALA A 42 18.05 -15.16 19.23
CA ALA A 42 17.88 -14.56 20.54
C ALA A 42 16.78 -13.50 20.50
N GLN A 43 15.97 -13.47 21.55
CA GLN A 43 15.03 -12.40 21.80
C GLN A 43 15.78 -11.14 22.25
N MET A 44 15.46 -9.99 21.68
CA MET A 44 16.08 -8.72 22.08
C MET A 44 15.39 -8.08 23.31
N SER A 45 14.25 -8.62 23.74
CA SER A 45 13.56 -8.25 24.97
C SER A 45 12.98 -9.48 25.65
N ALA A 46 13.07 -9.55 26.98
CA ALA A 46 12.52 -10.65 27.78
C ALA A 46 10.98 -10.72 27.73
N SER A 47 10.31 -9.64 27.29
CA SER A 47 8.86 -9.55 27.20
C SER A 47 8.29 -9.89 25.81
N LEU A 48 9.10 -10.46 24.91
CA LEU A 48 8.62 -10.80 23.57
C LEU A 48 7.52 -11.89 23.62
N PRO A 49 6.44 -11.73 22.86
CA PRO A 49 5.26 -12.60 22.93
C PRO A 49 5.53 -14.04 22.46
N LEU A 50 6.67 -14.30 21.82
CA LEU A 50 6.97 -15.57 21.19
C LEU A 50 8.45 -15.96 21.26
N ALA A 51 8.74 -17.12 21.83
CA ALA A 51 10.06 -17.73 21.80
C ALA A 51 10.27 -18.47 20.47
N LEU A 52 11.30 -18.07 19.72
CA LEU A 52 11.66 -18.64 18.43
C LEU A 52 13.10 -19.16 18.47
N GLY A 53 13.31 -20.31 17.84
CA GLY A 53 14.60 -20.93 17.66
C GLY A 53 15.03 -20.95 16.19
N THR A 54 16.18 -21.56 15.92
CA THR A 54 16.75 -21.68 14.57
C THR A 54 15.81 -22.35 13.57
N SER A 55 15.12 -23.42 13.98
CA SER A 55 14.17 -24.16 13.13
C SER A 55 12.91 -23.38 12.76
N ASP A 56 12.61 -22.29 13.47
CA ASP A 56 11.45 -21.44 13.19
C ASP A 56 11.70 -20.43 12.07
N PHE A 57 12.94 -20.37 11.56
CA PHE A 57 13.31 -19.53 10.44
C PHE A 57 13.80 -20.37 9.26
N SER A 58 13.63 -19.80 8.07
CA SER A 58 14.19 -20.33 6.83
C SER A 58 14.92 -19.19 6.14
N TYR A 59 16.15 -19.46 5.69
CA TYR A 59 16.96 -18.54 4.92
C TYR A 59 17.28 -19.14 3.55
N ASN A 60 17.04 -18.38 2.48
CA ASN A 60 17.44 -18.75 1.12
C ASN A 60 18.62 -17.87 0.70
N GLN A 61 19.80 -18.48 0.55
CA GLN A 61 21.03 -17.77 0.20
C GLN A 61 21.00 -17.12 -1.19
N SER A 62 20.31 -17.72 -2.16
CA SER A 62 20.23 -17.20 -3.52
C SER A 62 19.36 -15.94 -3.59
N SER A 63 18.15 -15.99 -3.01
CA SER A 63 17.23 -14.85 -2.99
C SER A 63 17.51 -13.85 -1.88
N LYS A 64 18.33 -14.23 -0.88
CA LYS A 64 18.62 -13.47 0.35
C LYS A 64 17.39 -13.30 1.25
N ASP A 65 16.39 -14.15 1.08
CA ASP A 65 15.15 -14.09 1.85
C ASP A 65 15.28 -14.80 3.18
N LEU A 66 15.00 -14.07 4.25
CA LEU A 66 14.76 -14.59 5.58
C LEU A 66 13.28 -14.53 5.91
N ARG A 67 12.70 -15.66 6.33
CA ARG A 67 11.28 -15.79 6.63
C ARG A 67 11.05 -16.74 7.79
N LEU A 68 9.84 -16.71 8.39
CA LEU A 68 9.44 -17.80 9.28
C LEU A 68 9.24 -19.09 8.47
N SER A 69 9.70 -20.21 9.04
CA SER A 69 9.40 -21.55 8.55
C SER A 69 7.96 -21.93 8.89
N SER A 70 7.52 -23.11 8.45
CA SER A 70 6.21 -23.66 8.81
C SER A 70 6.04 -23.84 10.33
N SER A 71 7.10 -24.20 11.06
CA SER A 71 7.04 -24.30 12.54
C SER A 71 6.92 -22.91 13.16
N GLY A 72 7.68 -21.94 12.67
CA GLY A 72 7.61 -20.55 13.12
C GLY A 72 6.24 -19.92 12.88
N LEU A 73 5.64 -20.17 11.72
CA LEU A 73 4.28 -19.73 11.39
C LEU A 73 3.23 -20.37 12.30
N SER A 74 3.36 -21.66 12.62
CA SER A 74 2.45 -22.34 13.54
C SER A 74 2.51 -21.74 14.95
N LYS A 75 3.73 -21.45 15.43
CA LYS A 75 3.95 -20.75 16.69
C LYS A 75 3.36 -19.34 16.69
N PHE A 76 3.58 -18.59 15.61
CA PHE A 76 2.99 -17.26 15.45
C PHE A 76 1.46 -17.31 15.45
N GLN A 77 0.86 -18.25 14.72
CA GLN A 77 -0.60 -18.43 14.71
C GLN A 77 -1.16 -18.68 16.11
N ALA A 78 -0.50 -19.53 16.91
CA ALA A 78 -0.92 -19.82 18.28
C ALA A 78 -0.77 -18.62 19.23
N ALA A 79 0.13 -17.67 18.92
CA ALA A 79 0.42 -16.50 19.75
C ALA A 79 -0.11 -15.19 19.17
N LYS A 80 -0.83 -15.21 18.04
CA LYS A 80 -1.16 -14.02 17.23
C LYS A 80 -1.88 -12.90 18.00
N ASP A 81 -2.63 -13.24 19.03
CA ASP A 81 -3.41 -12.27 19.83
C ASP A 81 -2.54 -11.54 20.85
N LYS A 82 -1.32 -12.02 21.11
CA LYS A 82 -0.32 -11.32 21.93
C LYS A 82 0.46 -10.26 21.15
N PHE A 83 0.31 -10.24 19.82
CA PHE A 83 0.94 -9.25 18.96
C PHE A 83 -0.02 -8.09 18.72
N ILE A 84 0.51 -6.87 18.88
CA ILE A 84 -0.14 -5.64 18.47
C ILE A 84 0.19 -5.43 16.98
N GLU A 85 -0.80 -5.06 16.19
CA GLU A 85 -0.60 -4.80 14.76
C GLU A 85 0.42 -3.68 14.56
N THR A 86 1.26 -3.80 13.53
CA THR A 86 2.32 -2.86 13.15
C THR A 86 3.46 -2.68 14.16
N GLN A 87 3.32 -3.19 15.38
CA GLN A 87 4.38 -3.18 16.38
C GLN A 87 5.55 -4.06 15.93
N LYS A 88 6.77 -3.54 16.11
CA LYS A 88 8.02 -4.26 15.82
C LYS A 88 8.45 -5.07 17.03
N TYR A 89 8.67 -6.36 16.82
CA TYR A 89 9.19 -7.30 17.82
C TYR A 89 10.57 -7.77 17.38
N ALA A 90 11.61 -7.24 18.03
CA ALA A 90 13.00 -7.41 17.59
C ALA A 90 13.60 -8.76 18.03
N TYR A 91 14.29 -9.43 17.10
CA TYR A 91 15.08 -10.63 17.35
C TYR A 91 16.48 -10.42 16.81
N ARG A 92 17.48 -11.06 17.42
CA ARG A 92 18.82 -11.17 16.87
C ARG A 92 19.00 -12.57 16.32
N ILE A 93 19.37 -12.67 15.04
CA ILE A 93 19.73 -13.91 14.39
C ILE A 93 21.24 -13.91 14.17
N THR A 94 21.92 -14.91 14.72
CA THR A 94 23.34 -15.16 14.43
C THR A 94 23.40 -16.08 13.23
N PHE A 95 23.95 -15.59 12.12
CA PHE A 95 24.25 -16.38 10.94
C PHE A 95 25.68 -16.89 11.01
N LYS A 96 25.89 -18.15 10.63
CA LYS A 96 27.22 -18.70 10.38
C LYS A 96 27.48 -18.68 8.89
N ILE A 97 28.56 -18.02 8.49
CA ILE A 97 29.07 -17.99 7.12
C ILE A 97 30.31 -18.86 7.11
N ALA A 98 30.30 -19.92 6.31
CA ALA A 98 31.39 -20.90 6.27
C ALA A 98 31.86 -21.15 4.83
N THR A 99 33.18 -21.16 4.64
CA THR A 99 33.85 -21.69 3.46
C THR A 99 34.36 -23.11 3.78
N SER A 100 35.16 -23.70 2.89
CA SER A 100 35.84 -24.97 3.16
C SER A 100 36.92 -24.87 4.25
N SER A 101 37.45 -23.67 4.54
CA SER A 101 38.61 -23.47 5.41
C SER A 101 38.32 -22.68 6.68
N GLU A 102 37.27 -21.87 6.68
CA GLU A 102 37.02 -20.89 7.74
C GLU A 102 35.54 -20.63 7.93
N SER A 103 35.18 -20.14 9.12
CA SER A 103 33.81 -19.72 9.40
C SER A 103 33.77 -18.50 10.29
N LYS A 104 32.72 -17.70 10.11
CA LYS A 104 32.48 -16.48 10.88
C LYS A 104 31.01 -16.35 11.22
N ASN A 105 30.75 -15.91 12.44
CA ASN A 105 29.41 -15.57 12.88
C ASN A 105 29.12 -14.08 12.68
N VAL A 106 27.92 -13.78 12.21
CA VAL A 106 27.43 -12.41 11.98
C VAL A 106 26.04 -12.27 12.58
N ASP A 107 25.87 -11.28 13.44
CA ASP A 107 24.58 -10.97 14.06
C ASP A 107 23.77 -10.01 13.20
N VAL A 108 22.50 -10.33 13.00
CA VAL A 108 21.53 -9.51 12.28
C VAL A 108 20.28 -9.33 13.13
N ASN A 109 19.98 -8.08 13.46
CA ASN A 109 18.73 -7.73 14.13
C ASN A 109 17.60 -7.66 13.11
N ILE A 110 16.51 -8.38 13.35
CA ILE A 110 15.31 -8.43 12.52
C ILE A 110 14.09 -8.08 13.35
N ASN A 111 13.01 -7.65 12.71
CA ASN A 111 11.73 -7.42 13.37
C ASN A 111 10.67 -8.37 12.82
N LEU A 112 9.93 -9.04 13.70
CA LEU A 112 8.64 -9.61 13.34
C LEU A 112 7.55 -8.57 13.55
N ILE A 113 6.63 -8.49 12.60
CA ILE A 113 5.51 -7.53 12.65
C ILE A 113 4.23 -8.29 12.33
N LYS A 114 3.24 -8.24 13.22
CA LYS A 114 1.87 -8.64 12.88
C LYS A 114 1.27 -7.57 11.97
N ALA A 115 0.85 -7.97 10.80
CA ALA A 115 0.29 -7.08 9.81
C ALA A 115 -1.03 -6.46 10.28
N LYS A 116 -1.21 -5.16 10.03
CA LYS A 116 -2.54 -4.56 9.87
C LYS A 116 -3.06 -4.93 8.48
N VAL A 117 -4.17 -5.65 8.43
CA VAL A 117 -4.88 -5.92 7.17
C VAL A 117 -5.72 -4.71 6.80
N VAL A 118 -5.42 -4.12 5.64
CA VAL A 118 -6.19 -3.04 5.01
C VAL A 118 -7.30 -3.68 4.18
N THR A 119 -8.53 -3.40 4.58
CA THR A 119 -9.74 -3.96 3.96
C THR A 119 -10.36 -2.96 2.99
N LYS A 120 -11.41 -3.40 2.27
CA LYS A 120 -12.23 -2.49 1.47
C LYS A 120 -12.80 -1.32 2.27
N THR A 121 -13.11 -1.52 3.56
CA THR A 121 -13.70 -0.46 4.40
C THR A 121 -12.71 0.67 4.64
N GLU A 122 -11.42 0.35 4.84
CA GLU A 122 -10.38 1.38 4.90
C GLU A 122 -10.24 2.11 3.56
N ILE A 123 -10.32 1.42 2.42
CA ILE A 123 -10.27 2.05 1.09
C ILE A 123 -11.50 2.96 0.85
N GLU A 124 -12.69 2.53 1.24
CA GLU A 124 -13.88 3.38 1.22
C GLU A 124 -13.72 4.62 2.09
N THR A 125 -13.17 4.46 3.30
CA THR A 125 -12.94 5.57 4.22
C THR A 125 -11.97 6.60 3.64
N ILE A 126 -10.92 6.13 2.94
CA ILE A 126 -10.02 7.01 2.18
C ILE A 126 -10.81 7.80 1.15
N MET A 127 -11.57 7.13 0.28
CA MET A 127 -12.33 7.82 -0.78
C MET A 127 -13.40 8.76 -0.24
N LYS A 128 -14.09 8.40 0.85
CA LYS A 128 -15.11 9.24 1.50
C LYS A 128 -14.53 10.50 2.16
N THR A 129 -13.21 10.55 2.35
CA THR A 129 -12.52 11.66 3.02
C THR A 129 -11.58 12.43 2.10
N VAL A 130 -11.42 12.01 0.84
CA VAL A 130 -10.65 12.79 -0.15
C VAL A 130 -11.24 14.19 -0.28
N LYS A 131 -10.38 15.19 -0.39
CA LYS A 131 -10.81 16.57 -0.63
C LYS A 131 -9.76 17.27 -1.45
N GLN A 132 -10.12 17.75 -2.64
CA GLN A 132 -9.17 18.47 -3.46
C GLN A 132 -9.85 19.39 -4.47
N LYS A 133 -9.16 20.48 -4.79
CA LYS A 133 -9.53 21.34 -5.91
C LYS A 133 -8.41 21.35 -6.95
N SER A 134 -8.77 21.35 -8.22
CA SER A 134 -7.78 21.31 -9.31
C SER A 134 -6.92 22.57 -9.41
N SER A 135 -7.34 23.66 -8.78
CA SER A 135 -6.60 24.92 -8.72
C SER A 135 -6.90 25.66 -7.41
N ALA A 136 -5.88 26.34 -6.86
CA ALA A 136 -6.04 27.20 -5.70
C ALA A 136 -7.01 28.38 -5.96
N LEU A 137 -7.16 28.78 -7.23
CA LEU A 137 -8.00 29.89 -7.68
C LEU A 137 -9.50 29.59 -7.67
N ILE A 138 -9.91 28.33 -7.52
CA ILE A 138 -11.32 27.97 -7.32
C ILE A 138 -11.73 28.47 -5.93
N SER A 139 -12.80 29.27 -5.87
CA SER A 139 -13.35 29.86 -4.65
C SER A 139 -14.00 28.82 -3.73
N ASP A 140 -14.69 27.84 -4.31
CA ASP A 140 -15.34 26.77 -3.58
C ASP A 140 -14.33 25.94 -2.78
N THR A 141 -14.70 25.62 -1.53
CA THR A 141 -13.92 24.75 -0.65
C THR A 141 -14.53 23.35 -0.67
N PRO A 142 -13.79 22.30 -1.08
CA PRO A 142 -14.31 20.95 -1.11
C PRO A 142 -14.57 20.42 0.31
N SER A 143 -15.73 19.81 0.52
CA SER A 143 -16.03 19.01 1.71
C SER A 143 -15.34 17.65 1.67
N ALA A 144 -15.44 16.87 2.75
CA ALA A 144 -14.96 15.50 2.76
C ALA A 144 -15.67 14.66 1.69
N GLY A 145 -14.88 13.93 0.90
CA GLY A 145 -15.35 13.14 -0.23
C GLY A 145 -15.47 13.93 -1.52
N GLU A 146 -15.22 15.24 -1.54
CA GLU A 146 -15.44 16.09 -2.72
C GLU A 146 -14.15 16.41 -3.47
N ILE A 147 -14.20 16.30 -4.79
CA ILE A 147 -13.20 16.92 -5.66
C ILE A 147 -13.87 17.93 -6.57
N ILE A 148 -13.21 19.07 -6.80
CA ILE A 148 -13.70 20.16 -7.65
C ILE A 148 -12.71 20.40 -8.77
N ILE A 149 -13.18 20.32 -10.01
CA ILE A 149 -12.35 20.50 -11.20
C ILE A 149 -12.87 21.70 -11.99
N ALA A 150 -12.00 22.67 -12.22
CA ALA A 150 -12.28 23.83 -13.06
C ALA A 150 -12.33 23.48 -14.55
N ASP A 151 -13.07 24.30 -15.28
CA ASP A 151 -13.01 24.44 -16.73
C ASP A 151 -11.59 24.70 -17.22
N THR A 152 -11.27 24.28 -18.44
CA THR A 152 -9.97 24.58 -19.06
C THR A 152 -9.77 26.08 -19.31
N SER A 153 -10.85 26.86 -19.37
CA SER A 153 -10.84 28.29 -19.69
C SER A 153 -11.15 29.22 -18.52
N SER A 154 -11.67 28.71 -17.40
CA SER A 154 -12.12 29.54 -16.26
C SER A 154 -12.10 28.78 -14.94
N PHE A 155 -11.77 29.46 -13.85
CA PHE A 155 -11.85 28.92 -12.49
C PHE A 155 -13.23 29.11 -11.82
N ASP A 156 -14.10 29.92 -12.42
CA ASP A 156 -15.46 30.17 -11.93
C ASP A 156 -16.45 29.09 -12.36
N ASN A 157 -16.10 28.37 -13.45
CA ASN A 157 -16.86 27.26 -13.97
C ASN A 157 -16.24 25.95 -13.47
N THR A 158 -17.01 25.14 -12.74
CA THR A 158 -16.48 23.93 -12.11
C THR A 158 -17.42 22.75 -12.24
N VAL A 159 -16.85 21.55 -12.10
CA VAL A 159 -17.60 20.32 -11.89
C VAL A 159 -17.15 19.71 -10.57
N LYS A 160 -18.12 19.44 -9.70
CA LYS A 160 -17.90 18.82 -8.40
C LYS A 160 -18.33 17.35 -8.42
N PHE A 161 -17.47 16.47 -7.96
CA PHE A 161 -17.77 15.04 -7.76
C PHE A 161 -17.74 14.71 -6.27
N SER A 162 -18.58 13.77 -5.83
CA SER A 162 -18.65 13.37 -4.42
C SER A 162 -18.58 11.85 -4.26
N PHE A 163 -17.68 11.44 -3.36
CA PHE A 163 -17.45 10.07 -2.92
C PHE A 163 -17.99 9.78 -1.53
N ALA A 164 -18.59 10.77 -0.84
CA ALA A 164 -19.01 10.68 0.56
C ALA A 164 -19.93 9.49 0.85
N ASP A 165 -20.82 9.16 -0.09
CA ASP A 165 -21.78 8.05 0.02
C ASP A 165 -21.46 6.88 -0.91
N LYS A 166 -20.23 6.81 -1.45
CA LYS A 166 -19.85 5.76 -2.41
C LYS A 166 -19.24 4.55 -1.71
N SER A 167 -19.65 3.37 -2.16
CA SER A 167 -19.09 2.09 -1.72
C SER A 167 -18.12 1.53 -2.75
N PHE A 168 -17.19 0.71 -2.26
CA PHE A 168 -16.23 0.01 -3.09
C PHE A 168 -16.90 -1.15 -3.82
N SER A 169 -16.79 -1.16 -5.15
CA SER A 169 -17.18 -2.28 -5.99
C SER A 169 -15.99 -3.20 -6.27
N SER A 170 -16.14 -4.48 -5.94
CA SER A 170 -15.22 -5.54 -6.39
C SER A 170 -15.52 -5.99 -7.83
N LEU A 171 -16.62 -5.53 -8.42
CA LEU A 171 -17.00 -5.86 -9.79
C LEU A 171 -16.30 -4.93 -10.79
N SER A 172 -15.76 -5.54 -11.84
CA SER A 172 -15.20 -4.87 -13.01
C SER A 172 -16.31 -4.09 -13.77
N PRO A 173 -16.01 -2.92 -14.37
CA PRO A 173 -14.68 -2.34 -14.54
C PRO A 173 -14.27 -1.29 -13.51
N ASN A 174 -15.18 -0.81 -12.65
CA ASN A 174 -14.94 0.37 -11.80
C ASN A 174 -15.11 0.05 -10.31
N ASN A 175 -14.10 0.39 -9.50
CA ASN A 175 -14.20 0.30 -8.04
C ASN A 175 -15.04 1.42 -7.44
N PHE A 176 -14.94 2.64 -7.96
CA PHE A 176 -15.78 3.77 -7.57
C PHE A 176 -16.40 4.46 -8.78
N SER A 177 -17.57 5.06 -8.57
CA SER A 177 -18.19 5.92 -9.56
C SER A 177 -18.86 7.15 -8.94
N SER A 178 -18.75 8.29 -9.62
CA SER A 178 -19.43 9.53 -9.25
C SER A 178 -19.93 10.25 -10.49
N THR A 179 -21.12 10.84 -10.38
CA THR A 179 -21.64 11.81 -11.35
C THR A 179 -21.32 13.21 -10.85
N GLY A 180 -20.80 14.06 -11.72
CA GLY A 180 -20.44 15.43 -11.42
C GLY A 180 -21.64 16.37 -11.50
N THR A 181 -21.64 17.41 -10.67
CA THR A 181 -22.58 18.53 -10.76
C THR A 181 -21.84 19.75 -11.27
N THR A 182 -22.28 20.31 -12.40
CA THR A 182 -21.66 21.47 -13.03
C THR A 182 -22.22 22.78 -12.48
N THR A 183 -21.33 23.64 -11.98
CA THR A 183 -21.63 25.05 -11.65
C THR A 183 -21.04 25.92 -12.75
N THR A 184 -21.90 26.58 -13.51
CA THR A 184 -21.47 27.46 -14.63
C THR A 184 -22.57 28.44 -15.02
N SER A 185 -22.17 29.63 -15.48
CA SER A 185 -23.03 30.56 -16.22
C SER A 185 -22.94 30.38 -17.74
N SER A 186 -21.97 29.58 -18.23
CA SER A 186 -21.78 29.24 -19.64
C SER A 186 -22.79 28.19 -20.12
N SER A 187 -22.95 28.07 -21.44
CA SER A 187 -23.75 26.99 -22.05
C SER A 187 -23.13 25.61 -21.85
N SER A 188 -21.80 25.52 -21.79
CA SER A 188 -21.08 24.30 -21.47
C SER A 188 -19.69 24.57 -20.88
N VAL A 189 -19.16 23.58 -20.16
CA VAL A 189 -17.81 23.57 -19.57
C VAL A 189 -16.97 22.45 -20.18
N SER A 190 -15.67 22.68 -20.34
CA SER A 190 -14.72 21.67 -20.82
C SER A 190 -13.78 21.24 -19.69
N ILE A 191 -13.82 19.96 -19.33
CA ILE A 191 -13.01 19.41 -18.24
C ILE A 191 -11.88 18.57 -18.82
N SER A 192 -10.64 18.97 -18.53
CA SER A 192 -9.46 18.21 -18.92
C SER A 192 -9.39 16.87 -18.16
N ALA A 193 -9.31 15.77 -18.91
CA ALA A 193 -9.17 14.44 -18.32
C ALA A 193 -7.84 14.30 -17.57
N SER A 194 -6.73 14.86 -18.08
CA SER A 194 -5.44 14.84 -17.39
C SER A 194 -5.47 15.64 -16.09
N LYS A 195 -6.15 16.80 -16.06
CA LYS A 195 -6.29 17.59 -14.84
C LYS A 195 -7.16 16.90 -13.79
N ALA A 196 -8.20 16.20 -14.22
CA ALA A 196 -9.01 15.36 -13.33
C ALA A 196 -8.18 14.22 -12.72
N ALA A 197 -7.32 13.56 -13.53
CA ALA A 197 -6.42 12.52 -13.05
C ALA A 197 -5.43 13.06 -12.00
N GLU A 198 -4.78 14.20 -12.27
CA GLU A 198 -3.89 14.87 -11.32
C GLU A 198 -4.61 15.22 -10.02
N THR A 199 -5.84 15.77 -10.13
CA THR A 199 -6.65 16.15 -8.97
C THR A 199 -6.99 14.93 -8.11
N LEU A 200 -7.38 13.79 -8.72
CA LEU A 200 -7.64 12.54 -8.02
C LEU A 200 -6.39 11.99 -7.32
N VAL A 201 -5.25 11.99 -8.02
CA VAL A 201 -3.96 11.53 -7.46
C VAL A 201 -3.60 12.37 -6.24
N ASN A 202 -3.67 13.70 -6.33
CA ASN A 202 -3.36 14.59 -5.23
C ASN A 202 -4.38 14.41 -4.09
N ALA A 203 -5.67 14.27 -4.40
CA ALA A 203 -6.71 14.07 -3.39
C ALA A 203 -6.49 12.83 -2.53
N ILE A 204 -5.92 11.76 -3.09
CA ILE A 204 -5.58 10.54 -2.35
C ILE A 204 -4.23 10.67 -1.64
N ASN A 205 -3.19 11.20 -2.30
CA ASN A 205 -1.87 11.36 -1.69
C ASN A 205 -1.87 12.32 -0.50
N ASP A 206 -2.68 13.38 -0.56
CA ASP A 206 -2.82 14.38 0.51
C ASP A 206 -3.78 13.93 1.63
N ASN A 207 -4.43 12.77 1.47
CA ASN A 207 -5.39 12.24 2.44
C ASN A 207 -4.68 11.57 3.62
N SER A 208 -4.99 12.00 4.85
CA SER A 208 -4.40 11.46 6.07
C SER A 208 -4.77 9.99 6.33
N GLU A 209 -5.99 9.56 5.98
CA GLU A 209 -6.41 8.16 6.05
C GLU A 209 -5.59 7.28 5.10
N PHE A 210 -5.26 7.77 3.90
CA PHE A 210 -4.36 7.07 2.99
C PHE A 210 -2.96 6.96 3.59
N GLY A 211 -2.47 8.07 4.15
CA GLY A 211 -1.19 8.14 4.84
C GLY A 211 -1.05 7.21 6.06
N LYS A 212 -2.12 6.64 6.61
CA LYS A 212 -2.00 5.63 7.68
C LYS A 212 -1.37 4.33 7.17
N TYR A 213 -1.69 3.93 5.94
CA TYR A 213 -1.36 2.61 5.41
C TYR A 213 -0.34 2.65 4.28
N PHE A 214 -0.29 3.73 3.51
CA PHE A 214 0.56 3.90 2.34
C PHE A 214 1.57 5.03 2.54
N SER A 215 2.69 4.97 1.82
CA SER A 215 3.65 6.07 1.76
C SER A 215 3.09 7.21 0.92
N THR A 216 3.15 8.45 1.39
CA THR A 216 2.67 9.62 0.63
C THR A 216 3.73 10.20 -0.34
N PHE A 217 5.01 9.86 -0.16
CA PHE A 217 6.12 10.36 -1.00
C PHE A 217 6.10 9.80 -2.44
N LEU A 218 5.43 8.67 -2.67
CA LEU A 218 5.24 8.00 -3.97
C LEU A 218 3.89 7.25 -4.02
N GLY A 219 2.88 7.73 -3.29
CA GLY A 219 1.75 6.90 -2.88
C GLY A 219 0.89 6.35 -4.01
N VAL A 220 0.41 7.24 -4.87
CA VAL A 220 -0.46 6.93 -5.99
C VAL A 220 0.07 7.61 -7.25
N GLU A 221 0.03 6.89 -8.37
CA GLU A 221 0.22 7.46 -9.70
C GLU A 221 -0.90 7.05 -10.65
N SER A 222 -1.13 7.84 -11.70
CA SER A 222 -1.95 7.39 -12.82
C SER A 222 -1.21 6.26 -13.53
N SER A 223 -1.83 5.08 -13.61
CA SER A 223 -1.19 3.90 -14.21
C SER A 223 -1.37 3.84 -15.72
N THR A 224 -2.36 4.55 -16.25
CA THR A 224 -2.69 4.62 -17.68
C THR A 224 -3.25 6.00 -18.04
N THR A 225 -3.28 6.32 -19.32
CA THR A 225 -4.05 7.45 -19.84
C THR A 225 -5.54 7.27 -19.49
N PRO A 226 -6.25 8.31 -19.02
CA PRO A 226 -7.68 8.22 -18.78
C PRO A 226 -8.45 7.84 -20.04
N SER A 227 -9.48 6.99 -19.89
CA SER A 227 -10.31 6.53 -21.01
C SER A 227 -11.64 7.28 -21.03
N VAL A 228 -11.85 8.11 -22.05
CA VAL A 228 -13.06 8.91 -22.24
C VAL A 228 -14.04 8.17 -23.17
N SER A 229 -15.30 8.10 -22.76
CA SER A 229 -16.42 7.57 -23.56
C SER A 229 -17.67 8.42 -23.31
N GLY A 230 -17.95 9.33 -24.23
CA GLY A 230 -19.04 10.31 -24.08
C GLY A 230 -18.85 11.17 -22.84
N LYS A 231 -19.82 11.13 -21.92
CA LYS A 231 -19.78 11.85 -20.64
C LYS A 231 -18.99 11.13 -19.55
N ALA A 232 -18.59 9.88 -19.76
CA ALA A 232 -17.82 9.12 -18.79
C ALA A 232 -16.31 9.22 -19.07
N CYS A 233 -15.51 9.32 -18.01
CA CYS A 233 -14.07 9.14 -18.04
C CYS A 233 -13.65 8.16 -16.94
N THR A 234 -12.81 7.20 -17.29
CA THR A 234 -12.30 6.17 -16.38
C THR A 234 -10.82 6.40 -16.12
N PHE A 235 -10.46 6.39 -14.84
CA PHE A 235 -9.11 6.58 -14.32
C PHE A 235 -8.64 5.31 -13.65
N THR A 236 -7.38 4.96 -13.84
CA THR A 236 -6.74 3.84 -13.14
C THR A 236 -5.54 4.36 -12.37
N LEU A 237 -5.58 4.20 -11.04
CA LEU A 237 -4.62 4.79 -10.12
C LEU A 237 -3.89 3.68 -9.36
N LYS A 238 -2.59 3.52 -9.59
CA LYS A 238 -1.80 2.45 -8.96
C LYS A 238 -1.19 2.91 -7.65
N PHE A 239 -1.40 2.12 -6.60
CA PHE A 239 -0.85 2.39 -5.27
C PHE A 239 0.53 1.75 -5.19
N LYS A 240 1.61 2.52 -4.96
CA LYS A 240 2.97 1.97 -5.11
C LYS A 240 3.51 1.29 -3.87
N THR A 241 3.32 1.89 -2.70
CA THR A 241 4.10 1.51 -1.51
C THR A 241 3.23 1.48 -0.27
N LEU A 242 2.97 0.26 0.22
CA LEU A 242 2.46 0.03 1.57
C LEU A 242 3.55 0.33 2.61
N LYS A 243 3.17 0.93 3.72
CA LYS A 243 4.05 1.07 4.88
C LYS A 243 4.34 -0.30 5.48
N SER A 244 5.56 -0.50 5.97
CA SER A 244 5.97 -1.73 6.68
C SER A 244 4.94 -2.08 7.77
N GLY A 245 4.60 -3.37 7.89
CA GLY A 245 3.56 -3.83 8.80
C GLY A 245 2.12 -3.69 8.29
N ASN A 246 1.88 -3.19 7.07
CA ASN A 246 0.54 -3.16 6.46
C ASN A 246 0.46 -4.12 5.27
N VAL A 247 -0.71 -4.72 5.08
CA VAL A 247 -0.97 -5.68 4.01
C VAL A 247 -2.37 -5.45 3.44
N LEU A 248 -2.58 -5.78 2.17
CA LEU A 248 -3.91 -5.69 1.57
C LEU A 248 -4.68 -7.00 1.74
N SER A 249 -5.95 -6.89 2.11
CA SER A 249 -6.88 -8.02 2.01
C SER A 249 -7.04 -8.45 0.55
N SER A 250 -7.50 -9.68 0.32
CA SER A 250 -7.69 -10.23 -1.03
C SER A 250 -8.62 -9.38 -1.89
N GLU A 251 -9.65 -8.77 -1.32
CA GLU A 251 -10.62 -7.91 -2.02
C GLU A 251 -9.96 -6.68 -2.67
N VAL A 252 -8.87 -6.17 -2.08
CA VAL A 252 -8.18 -4.95 -2.53
C VAL A 252 -6.71 -5.17 -2.86
N ALA A 253 -6.24 -6.42 -2.94
CA ALA A 253 -4.85 -6.74 -3.25
C ALA A 253 -4.41 -6.25 -4.64
N HIS A 254 -5.36 -6.08 -5.55
CA HIS A 254 -5.12 -5.59 -6.91
C HIS A 254 -4.70 -4.11 -6.97
N LEU A 255 -4.93 -3.32 -5.91
CA LEU A 255 -4.60 -1.89 -5.88
C LEU A 255 -3.10 -1.60 -6.09
N THR A 256 -2.23 -2.52 -5.67
CA THR A 256 -0.78 -2.40 -5.87
C THR A 256 -0.27 -3.02 -7.17
N THR A 257 -1.12 -3.75 -7.91
CA THR A 257 -0.75 -4.40 -9.16
C THR A 257 -1.39 -3.72 -10.36
N THR A 258 -2.72 -3.76 -10.45
CA THR A 258 -3.55 -3.20 -11.53
C THR A 258 -4.13 -1.83 -11.21
N GLY A 259 -4.17 -1.44 -9.93
CA GLY A 259 -4.63 -0.12 -9.49
C GLY A 259 -6.13 -0.05 -9.16
N LEU A 260 -6.51 1.09 -8.58
CA LEU A 260 -7.87 1.51 -8.29
C LEU A 260 -8.53 2.10 -9.53
N THR A 261 -9.69 1.62 -9.94
CA THR A 261 -10.45 2.20 -11.05
C THR A 261 -11.57 3.12 -10.57
N ILE A 262 -11.60 4.34 -11.09
CA ILE A 262 -12.59 5.37 -10.75
C ILE A 262 -13.26 5.85 -12.05
N LYS A 263 -14.58 5.82 -12.10
CA LYS A 263 -15.37 6.40 -13.18
C LYS A 263 -16.00 7.72 -12.76
N LEU A 264 -15.66 8.80 -13.44
CA LEU A 264 -16.32 10.09 -13.31
C LEU A 264 -17.24 10.31 -14.50
N THR A 265 -18.49 10.69 -14.25
CA THR A 265 -19.47 11.00 -15.30
C THR A 265 -19.87 12.45 -15.22
N LEU A 266 -19.68 13.22 -16.29
CA LEU A 266 -20.12 14.60 -16.39
C LEU A 266 -21.63 14.66 -16.62
N ASP A 267 -22.27 15.73 -16.16
CA ASP A 267 -23.66 16.01 -16.52
C ASP A 267 -23.77 16.55 -17.96
N SER A 268 -24.97 16.96 -18.35
CA SER A 268 -25.23 17.47 -19.69
C SER A 268 -24.46 18.76 -20.01
N LYS A 269 -24.10 19.57 -18.99
CA LYS A 269 -23.46 20.89 -19.13
C LYS A 269 -21.94 20.83 -19.21
N ALA A 270 -21.31 19.67 -19.03
CA ALA A 270 -19.85 19.55 -19.11
C ALA A 270 -19.41 18.45 -20.09
N ASN A 271 -18.27 18.65 -20.75
CA ASN A 271 -17.66 17.68 -21.67
C ASN A 271 -16.21 17.40 -21.27
N TRP A 272 -15.75 16.18 -21.54
CA TRP A 272 -14.34 15.83 -21.38
C TRP A 272 -13.51 16.38 -22.54
N GLN A 273 -12.28 16.79 -22.24
CA GLN A 273 -11.26 17.21 -23.19
C GLN A 273 -9.93 16.52 -22.92
#